data_AF-A0A371QTH7-F1
#
_entry.id   AF-A0A371QTH7-F1
#
_cell.length_a   1.000
_cell.length_b   1.000
_cell.length_c   1.000
_cell.angle_alpha   90.00
_cell.angle_beta   90.00
_cell.angle_gamma   90.00
#
_symmetry.space_group_name_H-M   'P 1'
#
loop_
_entity.id
_entity.type
_entity.pdbx_description
1 polymer ?
#
loop_
_entity_poly.entity_id
_entity_poly.type
_entity_poly.pdbx_seq_one_letter_code
_entity_poly.pdbx_strand_id
1 'polypeptide(L)'
;MEKSIQKKIEHPETMALDRQCKWIRPEFMAIDGIGEHELWTLKGLIVAIGFIDDEKQKIIGSGVMIAPGLCITATHVIEETKNLSALLYSIPSENSMRIWTPIDFHTQEKVSIGIIPFQNTPSKYTDVGILSYSPLSKFTDKEDYFFAPLEASAPKINERLWATGYRETHNDGIPTISFFVTSGLVTEQYLQGRGSHINGPCIEVAMEAFGGMSGGPVFNDEGRIVGVISSSLEDDNGNNSPTYVSLIWTSLTSTVYSPWPENHWPKNLAGIQTAIKKNGAKLIGSARFDDEGSYKVKFPEQSSDSMLSVLKSAGIKFPTDDYDIHDYSYDNFEDFLEEEGLNYLSSVDKKTFDLALMKKDYTETIKLFDCIGASTMGGLEDLNIESIKLINDGTIGIDALFNIRNSVLKLKITRDEYESHKDLITSLSSLYNQETDGINVLYDHYVRPFYRVNFIYDIQSEEYQEIRFQFLFLKI
;
A
#
# COMPACT_ATOMS: atom_id res chain seq x y z
N MET A 1 21.33 52.49 -7.02
CA MET A 1 22.25 51.79 -6.10
C MET A 1 21.38 50.82 -5.30
N GLU A 2 21.04 49.69 -5.92
CA GLU A 2 20.25 48.64 -5.27
C GLU A 2 21.12 48.01 -4.18
N LYS A 3 20.65 48.11 -2.94
CA LYS A 3 21.26 47.38 -1.83
C LYS A 3 20.93 45.91 -2.04
N SER A 4 21.87 45.16 -2.60
CA SER A 4 21.93 43.71 -2.46
C SER A 4 21.93 43.41 -0.95
N ILE A 5 20.78 42.99 -0.43
CA ILE A 5 20.68 42.46 0.92
C ILE A 5 21.16 41.01 0.82
N GLN A 6 22.48 40.80 0.89
CA GLN A 6 23.01 39.48 1.21
C GLN A 6 22.64 39.17 2.67
N LYS A 7 21.45 38.59 2.89
CA LYS A 7 21.15 37.95 4.18
C LYS A 7 22.06 36.72 4.29
N LYS A 8 23.03 36.79 5.20
CA LYS A 8 23.90 35.67 5.55
C LYS A 8 23.02 34.54 6.13
N ILE A 9 23.14 33.33 5.60
CA ILE A 9 22.50 32.15 6.18
C ILE A 9 23.07 31.97 7.60
N GLU A 10 22.22 32.08 8.61
CA GLU A 10 22.59 31.78 9.99
C GLU A 10 22.41 30.29 10.23
N HIS A 11 23.50 29.60 10.56
CA HIS A 11 23.42 28.18 10.89
C HIS A 11 22.86 27.99 12.31
N PRO A 12 22.15 26.87 12.58
CA PRO A 12 21.69 26.55 13.92
C PRO A 12 22.86 26.51 14.91
N GLU A 13 22.70 27.14 16.08
CA GLU A 13 23.70 27.12 17.15
C GLU A 13 23.86 25.72 17.76
N THR A 14 22.79 24.92 17.70
CA THR A 14 22.76 23.53 18.16
C THR A 14 21.99 22.68 17.15
N MET A 15 22.37 21.42 16.99
CA MET A 15 21.62 20.42 16.22
C MET A 15 20.59 19.66 17.06
N ALA A 16 20.19 20.20 18.21
CA ALA A 16 19.19 19.62 19.09
C ALA A 16 17.75 19.95 18.64
N LEU A 17 16.78 19.20 19.17
CA LEU A 17 15.37 19.61 19.13
C LEU A 17 15.16 20.79 20.07
N ASP A 18 14.78 21.94 19.53
CA ASP A 18 14.52 23.18 20.28
C ASP A 18 13.02 23.51 20.43
N ARG A 19 12.14 22.67 19.86
CA ARG A 19 10.67 22.82 19.83
C ARG A 19 9.98 21.49 20.14
N GLN A 20 8.68 21.52 20.43
CA GLN A 20 7.94 20.29 20.71
C GLN A 20 7.69 19.49 19.42
N CYS A 21 7.62 18.17 19.56
CA CYS A 21 7.24 17.26 18.48
C CYS A 21 5.77 16.84 18.67
N LYS A 22 4.93 17.05 17.67
CA LYS A 22 3.50 16.75 17.69
C LYS A 22 3.13 15.82 16.55
N TRP A 23 2.42 14.74 16.85
CA TRP A 23 1.83 13.88 15.83
C TRP A 23 0.38 14.24 15.66
N ILE A 24 0.01 14.69 14.47
CA ILE A 24 -1.35 15.14 14.15
C ILE A 24 -2.00 14.18 13.17
N ARG A 25 -3.32 14.03 13.29
CA ARG A 25 -4.17 13.30 12.36
C ARG A 25 -5.04 14.36 11.68
N PRO A 26 -4.72 14.78 10.45
CA PRO A 26 -5.54 15.74 9.72
C PRO A 26 -6.94 15.17 9.51
N GLU A 27 -7.95 16.01 9.66
CA GLU A 27 -9.34 15.67 9.33
C GLU A 27 -9.67 16.33 7.99
N PHE A 28 -10.18 15.53 7.05
CA PHE A 28 -10.55 15.98 5.72
C PHE A 28 -12.05 15.82 5.50
N MET A 29 -12.62 16.70 4.68
CA MET A 29 -14.01 16.55 4.29
C MET A 29 -14.14 15.44 3.23
N ALA A 30 -15.23 14.68 3.28
CA ALA A 30 -15.56 13.66 2.28
C ALA A 30 -16.19 14.30 1.02
N ILE A 31 -15.47 15.24 0.39
CA ILE A 31 -15.87 15.86 -0.87
C ILE A 31 -14.84 15.47 -1.93
N ASP A 32 -15.32 14.76 -2.96
CA ASP A 32 -14.52 14.36 -4.12
C ASP A 32 -14.01 15.58 -4.90
N GLY A 33 -12.84 15.41 -5.50
CA GLY A 33 -12.18 16.43 -6.32
C GLY A 33 -10.94 17.02 -5.66
N ILE A 34 -10.30 17.92 -6.40
CA ILE A 34 -9.06 18.59 -6.00
C ILE A 34 -9.34 20.06 -5.68
N GLY A 35 -8.83 20.51 -4.53
CA GLY A 35 -8.98 21.88 -4.03
C GLY A 35 -7.63 22.49 -3.68
N GLU A 36 -7.46 23.77 -3.99
CA GLU A 36 -6.34 24.56 -3.52
C GLU A 36 -6.61 25.05 -2.09
N HIS A 37 -5.58 25.03 -1.25
CA HIS A 37 -5.62 25.43 0.15
C HIS A 37 -4.41 26.29 0.50
N GLU A 38 -4.50 27.00 1.63
CA GLU A 38 -3.37 27.78 2.16
C GLU A 38 -2.13 26.92 2.36
N LEU A 39 -0.95 27.45 2.02
CA LEU A 39 0.32 26.71 2.07
C LEU A 39 0.65 26.14 3.45
N TRP A 40 0.18 26.78 4.50
CA TRP A 40 0.41 26.37 5.90
C TRP A 40 -0.75 25.58 6.50
N THR A 41 -1.71 25.10 5.69
CA THR A 41 -2.89 24.35 6.16
C THR A 41 -2.51 23.21 7.10
N LEU A 42 -1.44 22.48 6.77
CA LEU A 42 -0.92 21.36 7.57
C LEU A 42 0.32 21.72 8.42
N LYS A 43 0.55 23.01 8.68
CA LYS A 43 1.56 23.53 9.63
C LYS A 43 2.96 22.94 9.43
N GLY A 44 3.39 22.82 8.18
CA GLY A 44 4.71 22.29 7.81
C GLY A 44 4.87 20.77 7.96
N LEU A 45 3.78 20.02 8.16
CA LEU A 45 3.78 18.56 8.11
C LEU A 45 4.21 18.02 6.73
N ILE A 46 3.72 18.67 5.68
CA ILE A 46 4.04 18.37 4.27
C ILE A 46 5.19 19.25 3.85
N VAL A 47 6.13 18.66 3.11
CA VAL A 47 7.25 19.37 2.49
C VAL A 47 7.05 19.48 0.99
N ALA A 48 7.35 20.64 0.43
CA ALA A 48 7.63 20.79 -0.99
C ALA A 48 9.11 20.42 -1.22
N ILE A 49 9.39 19.68 -2.29
CA ILE A 49 10.74 19.25 -2.66
C ILE A 49 11.09 19.91 -3.98
N GLY A 50 12.19 20.65 -4.03
CA GLY A 50 12.56 21.38 -5.23
C GLY A 50 13.60 22.48 -5.05
N PHE A 51 13.50 23.48 -5.92
CA PHE A 51 14.34 24.66 -5.97
C PHE A 51 13.45 25.87 -5.75
N ILE A 52 13.87 26.78 -4.87
CA ILE A 52 13.24 28.08 -4.68
C ILE A 52 14.39 29.07 -4.54
N ASP A 53 14.79 29.69 -5.65
CA ASP A 53 15.73 30.81 -5.65
C ASP A 53 15.17 31.98 -6.49
N ASP A 54 15.93 33.08 -6.54
CA ASP A 54 15.54 34.32 -7.22
C ASP A 54 15.41 34.16 -8.76
N GLU A 55 16.01 33.12 -9.36
CA GLU A 55 16.07 32.87 -10.81
C GLU A 55 15.25 31.65 -11.25
N LYS A 56 15.05 30.67 -10.36
CA LYS A 56 14.41 29.38 -10.63
C LYS A 56 13.62 28.94 -9.42
N GLN A 57 12.33 28.71 -9.64
CA GLN A 57 11.55 27.90 -8.72
C GLN A 57 11.00 26.71 -9.51
N LYS A 58 11.21 25.51 -8.98
CA LYS A 58 10.69 24.27 -9.56
C LYS A 58 10.38 23.33 -8.42
N ILE A 59 9.12 22.91 -8.31
CA ILE A 59 8.72 21.83 -7.41
C ILE A 59 8.79 20.52 -8.19
N ILE A 60 9.67 19.63 -7.75
CA ILE A 60 9.85 18.31 -8.37
C ILE A 60 8.96 17.25 -7.71
N GLY A 61 8.54 17.50 -6.48
CA GLY A 61 7.70 16.59 -5.72
C GLY A 61 7.33 17.14 -4.35
N SER A 62 6.67 16.29 -3.58
CA SER A 62 6.23 16.55 -2.23
C SER A 62 6.67 15.39 -1.32
N GLY A 63 6.61 15.61 -0.01
CA GLY A 63 6.91 14.59 0.99
C GLY A 63 6.23 14.89 2.31
N VAL A 64 6.39 14.01 3.29
CA VAL A 64 5.76 14.15 4.60
C VAL A 64 6.71 13.84 5.73
N MET A 65 6.72 14.70 6.76
CA MET A 65 7.49 14.48 7.97
C MET A 65 6.79 13.43 8.86
N ILE A 66 7.55 12.41 9.28
CA ILE A 66 7.00 11.29 10.07
C ILE A 66 7.65 11.15 11.45
N ALA A 67 8.87 11.67 11.59
CA ALA A 67 9.62 11.79 12.83
C ALA A 67 10.72 12.85 12.65
N PRO A 68 11.35 13.33 13.73
CA PRO A 68 12.47 14.26 13.65
C PRO A 68 13.59 13.76 12.73
N GLY A 69 13.86 14.52 11.67
CA GLY A 69 14.91 14.21 10.69
C GLY A 69 14.53 13.10 9.70
N LEU A 70 13.26 12.68 9.66
CA LEU A 70 12.78 11.61 8.78
C LEU A 70 11.53 12.03 8.00
N CYS A 71 11.62 11.89 6.68
CA CYS A 71 10.58 12.19 5.70
C CYS A 71 10.29 10.93 4.86
N ILE A 72 9.04 10.74 4.45
CA ILE A 72 8.68 9.79 3.39
C ILE A 72 8.34 10.58 2.13
N THR A 73 8.72 10.04 0.97
CA THR A 73 8.31 10.53 -0.35
C THR A 73 8.39 9.38 -1.36
N ALA A 74 8.04 9.65 -2.61
CA ALA A 74 8.17 8.68 -3.69
C ALA A 74 9.65 8.50 -4.07
N THR A 75 10.00 7.30 -4.51
CA THR A 75 11.39 6.94 -4.83
C THR A 75 11.94 7.77 -5.99
N HIS A 76 11.14 7.96 -7.05
CA HIS A 76 11.55 8.80 -8.18
C HIS A 76 11.80 10.26 -7.79
N VAL A 77 11.08 10.79 -6.79
CA VAL A 77 11.32 12.13 -6.23
C VAL A 77 12.65 12.18 -5.49
N ILE A 78 13.03 11.13 -4.76
CA ILE A 78 14.36 11.02 -4.11
C ILE A 78 15.47 11.01 -5.16
N GLU A 79 15.30 10.24 -6.24
CA GLU A 79 16.27 10.19 -7.32
C GLU A 79 16.46 11.56 -7.98
N GLU A 80 15.37 12.26 -8.31
CA GLU A 80 15.44 13.61 -8.87
C GLU A 80 16.04 14.61 -7.86
N THR A 81 15.72 14.49 -6.56
CA THR A 81 16.31 15.29 -5.48
C THR A 81 17.82 15.14 -5.45
N LYS A 82 18.34 13.91 -5.56
CA LYS A 82 19.77 13.63 -5.58
C LYS A 82 20.44 14.18 -6.84
N ASN A 83 19.82 13.94 -8.00
CA ASN A 83 20.37 14.33 -9.29
C ASN A 83 20.45 15.85 -9.44
N LEU A 84 19.45 16.56 -8.92
CA LEU A 84 19.35 18.01 -9.04
C LEU A 84 19.83 18.76 -7.78
N SER A 85 20.16 18.06 -6.69
CA SER A 85 20.49 18.64 -5.37
C SER A 85 19.36 19.52 -4.81
N ALA A 86 18.12 19.03 -4.88
CA ALA A 86 16.95 19.75 -4.40
C ALA A 86 16.92 19.87 -2.86
N LEU A 87 16.17 20.86 -2.37
CA LEU A 87 15.95 21.10 -0.94
C LEU A 87 14.50 20.80 -0.55
N LEU A 88 14.28 20.69 0.76
CA LEU A 88 12.97 20.49 1.35
C LEU A 88 12.48 21.81 1.96
N TYR A 89 11.23 22.16 1.72
CA TYR A 89 10.59 23.37 2.24
C TYR A 89 9.33 23.00 3.00
N SER A 90 9.27 23.36 4.28
CA SER A 90 8.03 23.23 5.08
C SER A 90 7.53 24.62 5.46
N ILE A 91 6.22 24.84 5.34
CA ILE A 91 5.60 26.15 5.57
C ILE A 91 4.70 26.04 6.82
N PRO A 92 5.24 26.32 8.03
CA PRO A 92 4.47 26.16 9.27
C PRO A 92 3.41 27.24 9.51
N SER A 93 3.55 28.42 8.89
CA SER A 93 2.63 29.55 9.04
C SER A 93 2.76 30.51 7.84
N GLU A 94 1.82 31.43 7.66
CA GLU A 94 1.82 32.47 6.62
C GLU A 94 3.15 33.23 6.49
N ASN A 95 3.84 33.48 7.61
CA ASN A 95 5.04 34.31 7.64
C ASN A 95 6.33 33.51 7.88
N SER A 96 6.30 32.18 7.75
CA SER A 96 7.50 31.35 7.98
C SER A 96 7.60 30.21 6.98
N MET A 97 8.82 30.04 6.47
CA MET A 97 9.25 28.89 5.69
C MET A 97 10.55 28.36 6.28
N ARG A 98 10.61 27.04 6.48
CA ARG A 98 11.79 26.33 6.96
C ARG A 98 12.41 25.57 5.80
N ILE A 99 13.72 25.71 5.65
CA ILE A 99 14.50 25.05 4.61
C ILE A 99 15.34 23.95 5.24
N TRP A 100 15.29 22.77 4.63
CA TRP A 100 15.97 21.57 5.08
C TRP A 100 16.87 21.02 3.98
N THR A 101 18.03 20.54 4.39
CA THR A 101 18.99 19.87 3.53
C THR A 101 18.77 18.36 3.61
N PRO A 102 18.56 17.67 2.48
CA PRO A 102 18.56 16.20 2.47
C PRO A 102 19.96 15.69 2.83
N ILE A 103 20.03 14.64 3.67
CA ILE A 103 21.31 14.10 4.16
C ILE A 103 21.58 12.70 3.60
N ASP A 104 20.64 11.80 3.76
CA ASP A 104 20.74 10.40 3.33
C ASP A 104 19.37 9.90 2.91
N PHE A 105 19.33 8.86 2.09
CA PHE A 105 18.09 8.28 1.60
C PHE A 105 18.20 6.77 1.48
N HIS A 106 17.06 6.11 1.58
CA HIS A 106 16.95 4.69 1.35
C HIS A 106 15.70 4.41 0.54
N THR A 107 15.91 3.76 -0.60
CA THR A 107 14.87 3.27 -1.49
C THR A 107 15.06 1.76 -1.60
N GLN A 108 13.96 1.02 -1.53
CA GLN A 108 14.03 -0.43 -1.53
C GLN A 108 14.05 -0.93 -2.98
N GLU A 109 15.26 -1.20 -3.49
CA GLU A 109 15.43 -1.52 -4.91
C GLU A 109 14.91 -2.92 -5.28
N LYS A 110 14.83 -3.84 -4.31
CA LYS A 110 14.46 -5.25 -4.53
C LYS A 110 13.82 -5.86 -3.28
N VAL A 111 12.49 -5.90 -3.25
CA VAL A 111 11.76 -6.63 -2.21
C VAL A 111 11.11 -7.86 -2.80
N SER A 112 11.44 -9.01 -2.23
CA SER A 112 10.65 -10.23 -2.34
C SER A 112 9.52 -10.11 -1.29
N ILE A 113 8.33 -9.71 -1.74
CA ILE A 113 7.19 -9.45 -0.86
C ILE A 113 6.40 -10.73 -0.58
N GLY A 114 6.66 -11.34 0.57
CA GLY A 114 5.88 -12.46 1.08
C GLY A 114 4.73 -11.99 1.96
N ILE A 115 3.55 -11.74 1.37
CA ILE A 115 2.32 -11.53 2.16
C ILE A 115 1.91 -12.85 2.86
N ILE A 116 2.50 -13.99 2.44
CA ILE A 116 2.23 -15.35 2.94
C ILE A 116 3.53 -15.93 3.56
N PRO A 117 3.46 -16.77 4.61
CA PRO A 117 4.65 -17.28 5.28
C PRO A 117 5.56 -18.23 4.47
N PHE A 118 5.21 -18.59 3.21
CA PHE A 118 5.79 -19.74 2.51
C PHE A 118 6.08 -19.53 1.00
N GLN A 119 6.30 -18.31 0.52
CA GLN A 119 6.62 -18.04 -0.89
C GLN A 119 7.94 -17.30 -1.10
N ASN A 120 8.76 -17.81 -2.01
CA ASN A 120 9.84 -17.05 -2.66
C ASN A 120 9.26 -16.11 -3.71
N THR A 121 9.50 -14.81 -3.56
CA THR A 121 8.87 -13.76 -4.37
C THR A 121 9.83 -13.11 -5.36
N PRO A 122 9.37 -12.75 -6.57
CA PRO A 122 10.20 -12.02 -7.52
C PRO A 122 10.56 -10.63 -6.97
N SER A 123 11.81 -10.21 -7.19
CA SER A 123 12.32 -8.92 -6.74
C SER A 123 11.58 -7.76 -7.41
N LYS A 124 11.00 -6.87 -6.60
CA LYS A 124 10.19 -5.74 -7.07
C LYS A 124 10.71 -4.40 -6.54
N TYR A 125 10.61 -3.37 -7.38
CA TYR A 125 10.97 -1.99 -7.07
C TYR A 125 9.76 -1.27 -6.46
N THR A 126 9.92 -0.62 -5.31
CA THR A 126 8.82 0.08 -4.64
C THR A 126 9.01 1.58 -4.77
N ASP A 127 7.98 2.31 -5.22
CA ASP A 127 8.06 3.76 -5.39
C ASP A 127 7.73 4.52 -4.09
N VAL A 128 8.26 4.02 -2.97
CA VAL A 128 8.25 4.68 -1.66
C VAL A 128 9.65 4.57 -1.07
N GLY A 129 10.17 5.69 -0.58
CA GLY A 129 11.45 5.74 0.11
C GLY A 129 11.42 6.64 1.34
N ILE A 130 12.44 6.49 2.17
CA ILE A 130 12.68 7.39 3.28
C ILE A 130 13.87 8.29 2.98
N LEU A 131 13.77 9.54 3.42
CA LEU A 131 14.78 10.57 3.27
C LEU A 131 15.05 11.17 4.65
N SER A 132 16.31 11.27 5.04
CA SER A 132 16.70 12.06 6.20
C SER A 132 17.02 13.50 5.82
N TYR A 133 16.78 14.41 6.75
CA TYR A 133 17.01 15.84 6.54
C TYR A 133 17.57 16.51 7.79
N SER A 134 18.17 17.69 7.59
CA SER A 134 18.65 18.55 8.67
C SER A 134 18.34 20.01 8.36
N PRO A 135 18.17 20.88 9.39
CA PRO A 135 17.96 22.30 9.16
C PRO A 135 19.12 22.90 8.35
N LEU A 136 18.81 23.56 7.22
CA LEU A 136 19.82 24.30 6.46
C LEU A 136 20.26 25.57 7.23
N SER A 137 19.32 26.17 7.94
CA SER A 137 19.48 27.43 8.67
C SER A 137 18.72 27.43 9.99
N LYS A 138 19.03 28.39 10.84
CA LYS A 138 18.31 28.66 12.09
C LYS A 138 16.90 29.15 11.78
N PHE A 139 15.90 28.47 12.33
CA PHE A 139 14.50 28.91 12.19
C PHE A 139 14.18 30.02 13.18
N THR A 140 13.52 31.07 12.70
CA THR A 140 13.17 32.28 13.47
C THR A 140 11.75 32.23 14.03
N ASP A 141 10.90 31.33 13.52
CA ASP A 141 9.54 31.12 14.02
C ASP A 141 9.53 30.38 15.38
N LYS A 142 8.35 30.27 16.00
CA LYS A 142 8.17 29.53 17.27
C LYS A 142 7.21 28.35 17.14
N GLU A 143 6.92 27.93 15.91
CA GLU A 143 5.97 26.85 15.64
C GLU A 143 6.57 25.50 16.06
N ASP A 144 5.75 24.53 16.45
CA ASP A 144 6.24 23.20 16.79
C ASP A 144 6.66 22.40 15.53
N TYR A 145 7.24 21.22 15.74
CA TYR A 145 7.44 20.23 14.67
C TYR A 145 6.23 19.31 14.59
N PHE A 146 5.63 19.22 13.41
CA PHE A 146 4.47 18.39 13.13
C PHE A 146 4.86 17.16 12.33
N PHE A 147 4.35 16.00 12.73
CA PHE A 147 4.61 14.70 12.13
C PHE A 147 3.30 13.94 11.93
N ALA A 148 3.28 13.03 10.96
CA ALA A 148 2.12 12.21 10.68
C ALA A 148 2.31 10.78 11.22
N PRO A 149 1.27 10.19 11.83
CA PRO A 149 1.24 8.76 12.08
C PRO A 149 1.06 7.96 10.78
N LEU A 150 1.57 6.73 10.82
CA LEU A 150 1.61 5.78 9.71
C LEU A 150 0.74 4.56 10.04
N GLU A 151 0.16 3.95 9.02
CA GLU A 151 -0.52 2.67 9.11
C GLU A 151 -0.07 1.76 7.98
N ALA A 152 0.45 0.58 8.33
CA ALA A 152 0.64 -0.49 7.37
C ALA A 152 -0.76 -1.05 7.04
N SER A 153 -1.29 -0.74 5.85
CA SER A 153 -2.57 -1.30 5.41
C SER A 153 -2.62 -1.47 3.88
N ALA A 154 -3.65 -2.18 3.43
CA ALA A 154 -4.05 -2.29 2.04
C ALA A 154 -5.48 -1.73 1.92
N PRO A 155 -5.63 -0.41 1.69
CA PRO A 155 -6.94 0.25 1.64
C PRO A 155 -7.89 -0.43 0.65
N LYS A 156 -9.13 -0.73 1.08
CA LYS A 156 -10.09 -1.56 0.34
C LYS A 156 -10.68 -0.83 -0.86
N ILE A 157 -11.17 -1.58 -1.85
CA ILE A 157 -11.95 -0.98 -2.95
C ILE A 157 -13.17 -0.26 -2.36
N ASN A 158 -13.48 0.90 -2.92
CA ASN A 158 -14.46 1.88 -2.46
C ASN A 158 -14.15 2.53 -1.09
N GLU A 159 -12.97 2.28 -0.51
CA GLU A 159 -12.49 3.08 0.61
C GLU A 159 -12.10 4.48 0.13
N ARG A 160 -12.49 5.51 0.88
CA ARG A 160 -12.12 6.89 0.59
C ARG A 160 -10.74 7.22 1.15
N LEU A 161 -9.92 7.84 0.32
CA LEU A 161 -8.59 8.33 0.69
C LEU A 161 -8.44 9.81 0.33
N TRP A 162 -7.52 10.48 1.02
CA TRP A 162 -7.16 11.87 0.77
C TRP A 162 -5.68 11.99 0.50
N ALA A 163 -5.30 12.71 -0.55
CA ALA A 163 -3.91 12.98 -0.86
C ALA A 163 -3.62 14.47 -0.82
N THR A 164 -2.39 14.82 -0.46
CA THR A 164 -1.97 16.23 -0.38
C THR A 164 -0.60 16.42 -0.99
N GLY A 165 -0.36 17.58 -1.59
CA GLY A 165 0.94 17.89 -2.18
C GLY A 165 1.04 19.35 -2.62
N TYR A 166 2.27 19.80 -2.81
CA TYR A 166 2.56 21.08 -3.42
C TYR A 166 2.76 20.92 -4.92
N ARG A 167 2.52 21.98 -5.67
CA ARG A 167 2.95 22.10 -7.05
C ARG A 167 3.29 23.53 -7.39
N GLU A 168 3.98 23.69 -8.51
CA GLU A 168 4.15 24.98 -9.14
C GLU A 168 2.85 25.39 -9.87
N THR A 169 2.51 26.67 -9.79
CA THR A 169 1.40 27.33 -10.50
C THR A 169 1.91 28.55 -11.28
N HIS A 170 1.37 28.70 -12.51
CA HIS A 170 1.66 29.65 -13.61
C HIS A 170 2.90 30.56 -13.61
N ASN A 171 3.43 30.70 -14.83
CA ASN A 171 4.74 31.22 -15.24
C ASN A 171 4.69 32.65 -15.84
N ASP A 172 4.08 33.62 -15.15
CA ASP A 172 4.12 35.05 -15.56
C ASP A 172 5.42 35.75 -15.11
N GLY A 173 6.54 35.01 -15.10
CA GLY A 173 7.85 35.49 -14.68
C GLY A 173 8.10 35.49 -13.16
N ILE A 174 7.09 35.16 -12.35
CA ILE A 174 7.21 34.89 -10.91
C ILE A 174 6.57 33.53 -10.65
N PRO A 175 7.34 32.46 -10.46
CA PRO A 175 6.76 31.18 -10.12
C PRO A 175 6.07 31.28 -8.75
N THR A 176 4.96 30.57 -8.59
CA THR A 176 4.24 30.46 -7.31
C THR A 176 4.07 28.99 -6.95
N ILE A 177 4.06 28.71 -5.65
CA ILE A 177 3.79 27.38 -5.11
C ILE A 177 2.37 27.39 -4.59
N SER A 178 1.62 26.33 -4.87
CA SER A 178 0.25 26.12 -4.39
C SER A 178 0.15 24.76 -3.70
N PHE A 179 -0.71 24.67 -2.68
CA PHE A 179 -0.93 23.45 -1.91
C PHE A 179 -2.30 22.88 -2.24
N PHE A 180 -2.35 21.60 -2.59
CA PHE A 180 -3.57 20.93 -3.00
C PHE A 180 -3.94 19.78 -2.07
N VAL A 181 -5.24 19.62 -1.86
CA VAL A 181 -5.85 18.46 -1.23
C VAL A 181 -6.79 17.85 -2.26
N THR A 182 -6.72 16.54 -2.42
CA THR A 182 -7.56 15.77 -3.35
C THR A 182 -8.12 14.56 -2.63
N SER A 183 -9.31 14.11 -3.01
CA SER A 183 -9.90 12.89 -2.45
C SER A 183 -10.61 12.07 -3.51
N GLY A 184 -10.70 10.77 -3.25
CA GLY A 184 -11.35 9.82 -4.13
C GLY A 184 -11.49 8.45 -3.50
N LEU A 185 -12.16 7.56 -4.22
CA LEU A 185 -12.37 6.17 -3.82
C LEU A 185 -11.30 5.26 -4.44
N VAL A 186 -10.83 4.29 -3.68
CA VAL A 186 -9.99 3.22 -4.21
C VAL A 186 -10.79 2.43 -5.25
N THR A 187 -10.24 2.30 -6.46
CA THR A 187 -10.89 1.58 -7.56
C THR A 187 -10.26 0.21 -7.80
N GLU A 188 -8.95 0.08 -7.56
CA GLU A 188 -8.24 -1.20 -7.73
C GLU A 188 -7.08 -1.37 -6.76
N GLN A 189 -6.69 -2.61 -6.51
CA GLN A 189 -5.55 -2.98 -5.68
C GLN A 189 -4.56 -3.84 -6.46
N TYR A 190 -3.28 -3.44 -6.43
CA TYR A 190 -2.18 -4.15 -7.07
C TYR A 190 -1.09 -4.46 -6.04
N LEU A 191 -1.37 -5.38 -5.12
CA LEU A 191 -0.41 -5.76 -4.05
C LEU A 191 0.87 -6.41 -4.61
N GLN A 192 0.83 -6.85 -5.87
CA GLN A 192 1.96 -7.39 -6.60
C GLN A 192 2.57 -6.38 -7.61
N GLY A 193 2.14 -5.13 -7.60
CA GLY A 193 2.51 -4.15 -8.61
C GLY A 193 1.68 -4.24 -9.89
N ARG A 194 1.72 -3.15 -10.66
CA ARG A 194 0.97 -2.93 -11.89
C ARG A 194 1.90 -2.79 -13.08
N GLY A 195 1.95 -3.84 -13.90
CA GLY A 195 2.74 -3.87 -15.14
C GLY A 195 4.23 -3.62 -14.90
N SER A 196 4.89 -3.00 -15.88
CA SER A 196 6.32 -2.63 -15.80
C SER A 196 6.59 -1.29 -15.13
N HIS A 197 5.55 -0.46 -14.95
CA HIS A 197 5.67 0.94 -14.53
C HIS A 197 5.65 1.10 -13.01
N ILE A 198 4.81 0.33 -12.30
CA ILE A 198 4.77 0.34 -10.83
C ILE A 198 5.02 -1.09 -10.35
N ASN A 199 6.28 -1.40 -10.08
CA ASN A 199 6.67 -2.78 -9.78
C ASN A 199 6.34 -3.20 -8.35
N GLY A 200 5.99 -2.27 -7.45
CA GLY A 200 5.68 -2.53 -6.04
C GLY A 200 4.20 -2.45 -5.70
N PRO A 201 3.79 -2.87 -4.49
CA PRO A 201 2.42 -2.78 -4.01
C PRO A 201 1.86 -1.36 -4.14
N CYS A 202 0.77 -1.24 -4.87
CA CYS A 202 0.08 0.02 -5.07
C CYS A 202 -1.43 -0.19 -5.15
N ILE A 203 -2.16 0.91 -5.07
CA ILE A 203 -3.60 0.98 -5.28
C ILE A 203 -3.90 2.07 -6.31
N GLU A 204 -5.00 1.91 -7.02
CA GLU A 204 -5.58 2.92 -7.90
C GLU A 204 -6.68 3.65 -7.14
N VAL A 205 -6.70 4.98 -7.22
CA VAL A 205 -7.71 5.81 -6.57
C VAL A 205 -8.28 6.78 -7.60
N ALA A 206 -9.61 6.87 -7.65
CA ALA A 206 -10.36 7.80 -8.48
C ALA A 206 -10.26 9.24 -7.95
N MET A 207 -9.04 9.78 -7.95
CA MET A 207 -8.73 11.15 -7.58
C MET A 207 -7.71 11.74 -8.55
N GLU A 208 -7.75 13.06 -8.71
CA GLU A 208 -6.78 13.81 -9.50
C GLU A 208 -5.53 14.09 -8.68
N ALA A 209 -4.36 13.89 -9.28
CA ALA A 209 -3.09 14.38 -8.76
C ALA A 209 -2.31 15.05 -9.88
N PHE A 210 -1.75 16.21 -9.59
CA PHE A 210 -0.99 16.99 -10.55
C PHE A 210 0.52 16.77 -10.39
N GLY A 211 1.27 17.05 -11.46
CA GLY A 211 2.74 17.11 -11.39
C GLY A 211 3.22 18.00 -10.22
N GLY A 212 4.22 17.53 -9.48
CA GLY A 212 4.71 18.16 -8.25
C GLY A 212 4.08 17.61 -6.96
N MET A 213 2.85 17.07 -7.02
CA MET A 213 2.23 16.41 -5.85
C MET A 213 2.84 15.03 -5.57
N SER A 214 3.51 14.42 -6.54
CA SER A 214 4.18 13.12 -6.38
C SER A 214 5.05 13.05 -5.13
N GLY A 215 4.95 11.95 -4.40
CA GLY A 215 5.58 11.74 -3.09
C GLY A 215 4.82 12.34 -1.91
N GLY A 216 3.80 13.16 -2.16
CA GLY A 216 2.88 13.63 -1.14
C GLY A 216 2.12 12.49 -0.46
N PRO A 217 1.74 12.63 0.83
CA PRO A 217 1.09 11.55 1.56
C PRO A 217 -0.34 11.31 1.11
N VAL A 218 -0.76 10.06 1.28
CA VAL A 218 -2.14 9.62 1.16
C VAL A 218 -2.63 9.13 2.52
N PHE A 219 -3.69 9.73 3.00
CA PHE A 219 -4.31 9.52 4.31
C PHE A 219 -5.57 8.65 4.20
N ASN A 220 -5.77 7.81 5.21
CA ASN A 220 -7.07 7.19 5.48
C ASN A 220 -7.99 8.12 6.26
N ASP A 221 -9.21 7.66 6.53
CA ASP A 221 -10.27 8.34 7.29
C ASP A 221 -9.87 8.69 8.73
N GLU A 222 -8.93 7.95 9.30
CA GLU A 222 -8.36 8.25 10.62
C GLU A 222 -7.17 9.22 10.58
N GLY A 223 -6.85 9.81 9.43
CA GLY A 223 -5.76 10.76 9.25
C GLY A 223 -4.37 10.14 9.41
N ARG A 224 -4.23 8.82 9.17
CA ARG A 224 -2.94 8.11 9.12
C ARG A 224 -2.51 7.91 7.67
N ILE A 225 -1.21 7.97 7.44
CA ILE A 225 -0.66 7.75 6.10
C ILE A 225 -0.63 6.25 5.81
N VAL A 226 -1.17 5.88 4.65
CA VAL A 226 -1.19 4.50 4.11
C VAL A 226 -0.33 4.35 2.86
N GLY A 227 -0.03 5.46 2.18
CA GLY A 227 0.79 5.48 0.98
C GLY A 227 1.30 6.87 0.61
N VAL A 228 1.98 6.95 -0.53
CA VAL A 228 2.37 8.21 -1.18
C VAL A 228 1.91 8.22 -2.63
N ILE A 229 1.64 9.42 -3.15
CA ILE A 229 1.34 9.63 -4.57
C ILE A 229 2.56 9.16 -5.38
N SER A 230 2.36 8.18 -6.26
CA SER A 230 3.44 7.67 -7.13
C SER A 230 3.36 8.32 -8.50
N SER A 231 2.23 8.17 -9.18
CA SER A 231 2.02 8.76 -10.50
C SER A 231 0.54 8.96 -10.78
N SER A 232 0.24 9.92 -11.65
CA SER A 232 -1.00 10.02 -12.40
C SER A 232 -0.62 9.92 -13.88
N LEU A 233 -1.31 9.08 -14.65
CA LEU A 233 -1.08 8.97 -16.09
C LEU A 233 -1.93 10.03 -16.78
N GLU A 234 -1.43 11.21 -17.13
CA GLU A 234 -2.25 12.13 -17.96
C GLU A 234 -2.60 11.41 -19.29
N ASP A 235 -3.90 11.29 -19.62
CA ASP A 235 -4.29 10.83 -20.95
C ASP A 235 -4.11 11.97 -21.97
N ASP A 236 -3.82 11.65 -23.22
CA ASP A 236 -3.60 12.63 -24.30
C ASP A 236 -4.83 13.53 -24.57
N ASN A 237 -5.97 13.26 -23.93
CA ASN A 237 -7.23 14.00 -24.07
C ASN A 237 -7.53 14.92 -22.87
N GLY A 238 -6.65 14.99 -21.86
CA GLY A 238 -6.85 15.81 -20.67
C GLY A 238 -7.98 15.32 -19.76
N ASN A 239 -8.37 14.04 -19.84
CA ASN A 239 -9.26 13.45 -18.86
C ASN A 239 -8.48 13.07 -17.59
N ASN A 240 -9.19 13.17 -16.47
CA ASN A 240 -8.69 12.78 -15.16
C ASN A 240 -8.45 11.28 -15.11
N SER A 241 -7.19 10.88 -15.31
CA SER A 241 -6.78 9.52 -15.00
C SER A 241 -6.69 9.30 -13.50
N PRO A 242 -6.90 8.05 -13.05
CA PRO A 242 -6.76 7.73 -11.65
C PRO A 242 -5.32 7.93 -11.18
N THR A 243 -5.20 8.21 -9.89
CA THR A 243 -3.91 8.35 -9.22
C THR A 243 -3.47 7.01 -8.65
N TYR A 244 -2.22 6.63 -8.89
CA TYR A 244 -1.59 5.49 -8.25
C TYR A 244 -0.92 5.90 -6.95
N VAL A 245 -1.20 5.13 -5.91
CA VAL A 245 -0.65 5.32 -4.58
C VAL A 245 0.21 4.12 -4.24
N SER A 246 1.50 4.35 -4.01
CA SER A 246 2.42 3.32 -3.55
C SER A 246 2.30 3.17 -2.04
N LEU A 247 2.16 1.94 -1.55
CA LEU A 247 1.84 1.68 -0.14
C LEU A 247 3.09 1.77 0.74
N ILE A 248 2.98 2.39 1.92
CA ILE A 248 4.15 2.68 2.78
C ILE A 248 4.81 1.43 3.35
N TRP A 249 4.09 0.31 3.40
CA TRP A 249 4.52 -0.84 4.18
C TRP A 249 5.78 -1.49 3.63
N THR A 250 6.18 -1.19 2.40
CA THR A 250 7.45 -1.62 1.82
C THR A 250 8.62 -0.93 2.52
N SER A 251 8.55 0.38 2.79
CA SER A 251 9.67 1.14 3.37
C SER A 251 9.83 1.00 4.89
N LEU A 252 9.03 0.16 5.57
CA LEU A 252 9.02 0.07 7.04
C LEU A 252 10.33 -0.47 7.63
N THR A 253 11.07 -1.28 6.88
CA THR A 253 12.39 -1.77 7.31
C THR A 253 13.54 -0.87 6.86
N SER A 254 13.25 0.18 6.09
CA SER A 254 14.28 1.10 5.61
C SER A 254 14.88 1.90 6.76
N THR A 255 16.19 2.12 6.68
CA THR A 255 16.92 2.96 7.63
C THR A 255 17.87 3.89 6.87
N VAL A 256 18.12 5.07 7.43
CA VAL A 256 18.97 6.13 6.87
C VAL A 256 19.83 6.75 7.96
N TYR A 257 20.99 7.25 7.57
CA TYR A 257 21.78 8.10 8.44
C TYR A 257 21.08 9.44 8.68
N SER A 258 20.81 9.78 9.93
CA SER A 258 20.18 11.04 10.33
C SER A 258 20.99 11.70 11.46
N PRO A 259 21.81 12.71 11.14
CA PRO A 259 22.62 13.42 12.14
C PRO A 259 21.79 14.41 12.97
N TRP A 260 20.64 14.85 12.45
CA TRP A 260 19.68 15.67 13.16
C TRP A 260 18.44 14.84 13.54
N PRO A 261 17.89 15.05 14.74
CA PRO A 261 18.48 15.80 15.85
C PRO A 261 19.66 15.05 16.48
N GLU A 262 20.63 15.80 17.01
CA GLU A 262 21.83 15.24 17.63
C GLU A 262 21.47 14.31 18.79
N ASN A 263 22.08 13.14 18.85
CA ASN A 263 21.87 12.11 19.88
C ASN A 263 20.42 11.61 20.00
N HIS A 264 19.57 11.89 19.01
CA HIS A 264 18.19 11.39 18.97
C HIS A 264 18.17 9.93 18.54
N TRP A 265 18.71 9.64 17.35
CA TRP A 265 18.69 8.31 16.77
C TRP A 265 19.84 7.43 17.30
N PRO A 266 19.60 6.14 17.62
CA PRO A 266 20.67 5.22 18.00
C PRO A 266 21.75 5.14 16.92
N LYS A 267 22.99 5.53 17.24
CA LYS A 267 24.10 5.60 16.28
C LYS A 267 23.79 6.43 15.02
N ASN A 268 22.92 7.44 15.14
CA ASN A 268 22.43 8.24 14.01
C ASN A 268 21.73 7.43 12.92
N LEU A 269 21.21 6.24 13.23
CA LEU A 269 20.45 5.43 12.27
C LEU A 269 18.95 5.61 12.52
N ALA A 270 18.32 6.44 11.70
CA ALA A 270 16.89 6.69 11.74
C ALA A 270 16.14 5.67 10.89
N GLY A 271 14.91 5.35 11.30
CA GLY A 271 14.03 4.44 10.57
C GLY A 271 12.65 4.45 11.18
N ILE A 272 11.66 3.96 10.41
CA ILE A 272 10.25 3.98 10.83
C ILE A 272 10.05 3.09 12.07
N GLN A 273 10.68 1.91 12.08
CA GLN A 273 10.59 0.94 13.17
C GLN A 273 11.79 0.99 14.13
N THR A 274 12.65 2.00 14.03
CA THR A 274 13.80 2.15 14.94
C THR A 274 13.31 2.45 16.36
N ALA A 275 13.65 1.58 17.30
CA ALA A 275 13.27 1.73 18.70
C ALA A 275 13.93 2.95 19.35
N ILE A 276 13.11 3.90 19.81
CA ILE A 276 13.54 5.11 20.51
C ILE A 276 12.61 5.42 21.68
N LYS A 277 13.14 6.02 22.75
CA LYS A 277 12.38 6.29 23.99
C LYS A 277 11.25 7.30 23.81
N LYS A 278 11.48 8.34 23.01
CA LYS A 278 10.53 9.45 22.77
C LYS A 278 10.68 9.96 21.34
N ASN A 279 9.60 10.50 20.80
CA ASN A 279 9.58 11.20 19.52
C ASN A 279 10.10 10.36 18.32
N GLY A 280 9.83 9.05 18.32
CA GLY A 280 10.00 8.21 17.13
C GLY A 280 8.80 8.29 16.20
N ALA A 281 8.91 7.66 15.03
CA ALA A 281 7.75 7.53 14.14
C ALA A 281 6.62 6.76 14.85
N LYS A 282 5.37 7.14 14.58
CA LYS A 282 4.19 6.45 15.08
C LYS A 282 3.66 5.55 13.98
N LEU A 283 3.77 4.24 14.16
CA LEU A 283 3.32 3.23 13.21
C LEU A 283 2.30 2.31 13.87
N ILE A 284 1.23 2.00 13.14
CA ILE A 284 0.36 0.87 13.40
C ILE A 284 0.64 -0.22 12.35
N GLY A 285 0.87 -1.44 12.82
CA GLY A 285 1.41 -2.54 12.00
C GLY A 285 2.94 -2.62 12.09
N SER A 286 3.53 -3.54 11.34
CA SER A 286 4.99 -3.73 11.31
C SER A 286 5.43 -4.47 10.07
N ALA A 287 6.73 -4.47 9.78
CA ALA A 287 7.30 -5.36 8.78
C ALA A 287 8.69 -5.85 9.17
N ARG A 288 9.06 -7.01 8.64
CA ARG A 288 10.37 -7.63 8.84
C ARG A 288 10.74 -8.52 7.67
N PHE A 289 12.04 -8.71 7.47
CA PHE A 289 12.53 -9.84 6.71
C PHE A 289 12.59 -11.08 7.61
N ASP A 290 12.23 -12.25 7.07
CA ASP A 290 12.52 -13.52 7.70
C ASP A 290 13.91 -14.06 7.29
N ASP A 291 14.28 -15.21 7.85
CA ASP A 291 15.59 -15.84 7.61
C ASP A 291 15.80 -16.29 6.15
N GLU A 292 14.71 -16.42 5.39
CA GLU A 292 14.72 -16.77 3.96
C GLU A 292 14.75 -15.53 3.05
N GLY A 293 14.74 -14.32 3.63
CA GLY A 293 14.74 -13.06 2.90
C GLY A 293 13.35 -12.62 2.40
N SER A 294 12.28 -13.28 2.85
CA SER A 294 10.91 -12.90 2.53
C SER A 294 10.46 -11.72 3.39
N TYR A 295 9.87 -10.72 2.75
CA TYR A 295 9.36 -9.53 3.42
C TYR A 295 7.95 -9.78 3.97
N LYS A 296 7.81 -9.84 5.30
CA LYS A 296 6.55 -10.07 6.01
C LYS A 296 6.02 -8.79 6.59
N VAL A 297 4.76 -8.52 6.35
CA VAL A 297 4.04 -7.35 6.87
C VAL A 297 2.94 -7.83 7.81
N LYS A 298 2.84 -7.18 8.96
CA LYS A 298 1.71 -7.31 9.87
C LYS A 298 0.84 -6.07 9.75
N PHE A 299 -0.36 -6.23 9.20
CA PHE A 299 -1.41 -5.23 9.21
C PHE A 299 -2.07 -5.16 10.60
N PRO A 300 -2.69 -4.02 10.98
CA PRO A 300 -3.52 -3.97 12.18
C PRO A 300 -4.69 -4.93 12.07
N GLU A 301 -4.88 -5.74 13.11
CA GLU A 301 -6.10 -6.54 13.28
C GLU A 301 -7.21 -5.61 13.76
N GLN A 302 -8.36 -5.64 13.10
CA GLN A 302 -9.57 -5.00 13.60
C GLN A 302 -10.17 -5.90 14.71
N SER A 303 -10.61 -5.33 15.83
CA SER A 303 -11.27 -6.12 16.86
C SER A 303 -12.66 -6.54 16.42
N SER A 304 -13.15 -7.70 16.92
CA SER A 304 -14.52 -8.15 16.68
C SER A 304 -15.56 -7.11 17.10
N ASP A 305 -15.36 -6.42 18.24
CA ASP A 305 -16.24 -5.34 18.68
C ASP A 305 -16.32 -4.18 17.67
N SER A 306 -15.19 -3.84 17.05
CA SER A 306 -15.13 -2.80 16.02
C SER A 306 -15.88 -3.25 14.76
N MET A 307 -15.68 -4.49 14.30
CA MET A 307 -16.41 -5.05 13.16
C MET A 307 -17.92 -5.09 13.42
N LEU A 308 -18.34 -5.57 14.60
CA LEU A 308 -19.75 -5.60 15.00
C LEU A 308 -20.36 -4.20 15.07
N SER A 309 -19.60 -3.19 15.52
CA SER A 309 -20.04 -1.80 15.51
C SER A 309 -20.26 -1.26 14.09
N VAL A 310 -19.39 -1.64 13.15
CA VAL A 310 -19.55 -1.30 11.72
C VAL A 310 -20.81 -1.94 11.16
N LEU A 311 -21.02 -3.24 11.39
CA LEU A 311 -22.22 -3.96 10.94
C LEU A 311 -23.51 -3.35 11.50
N LYS A 312 -23.54 -2.99 12.80
CA LYS A 312 -24.68 -2.27 13.42
C LYS A 312 -24.93 -0.93 12.75
N SER A 313 -23.86 -0.18 12.47
CA SER A 313 -23.95 1.13 11.79
C SER A 313 -24.46 1.00 10.36
N ALA A 314 -24.16 -0.12 9.71
CA ALA A 314 -24.64 -0.47 8.38
C ALA A 314 -26.11 -0.94 8.35
N GLY A 315 -26.76 -1.06 9.51
CA GLY A 315 -28.18 -1.41 9.65
C GLY A 315 -28.47 -2.86 10.00
N ILE A 316 -27.44 -3.69 10.24
CA ILE A 316 -27.60 -5.09 10.59
C ILE A 316 -28.14 -5.24 12.01
N LYS A 317 -29.14 -6.09 12.15
CA LYS A 317 -29.72 -6.48 13.44
C LYS A 317 -29.30 -7.89 13.76
N PHE A 318 -28.53 -8.04 14.84
CA PHE A 318 -28.10 -9.36 15.29
C PHE A 318 -29.23 -10.10 16.00
N PRO A 319 -29.35 -11.44 15.82
CA PRO A 319 -30.39 -12.24 16.46
C PRO A 319 -30.37 -12.20 17.98
N THR A 320 -29.18 -12.16 18.58
CA THR A 320 -28.93 -12.18 20.03
C THR A 320 -27.75 -11.27 20.39
N ASP A 321 -27.62 -10.95 21.68
CA ASP A 321 -26.49 -10.15 22.18
C ASP A 321 -25.14 -10.91 22.14
N ASP A 322 -25.18 -12.25 22.17
CA ASP A 322 -24.00 -13.13 22.11
C ASP A 322 -23.57 -13.46 20.67
N TYR A 323 -24.32 -12.98 19.67
CA TYR A 323 -24.01 -13.24 18.26
C TYR A 323 -22.73 -12.50 17.86
N ASP A 324 -21.72 -13.27 17.51
CA ASP A 324 -20.38 -12.74 17.25
C ASP A 324 -20.09 -12.61 15.75
N ILE A 325 -18.87 -12.16 15.45
CA ILE A 325 -18.43 -11.98 14.08
C ILE A 325 -18.26 -13.31 13.34
N HIS A 326 -17.89 -14.39 14.06
CA HIS A 326 -17.68 -15.69 13.47
C HIS A 326 -19.01 -16.26 12.99
N ASP A 327 -20.03 -16.26 13.85
CA ASP A 327 -21.39 -16.69 13.51
C ASP A 327 -21.94 -15.89 12.32
N TYR A 328 -21.84 -14.55 12.36
CA TYR A 328 -22.24 -13.69 11.25
C TYR A 328 -21.55 -14.06 9.93
N SER A 329 -20.25 -14.34 9.99
CA SER A 329 -19.45 -14.60 8.78
C SER A 329 -19.84 -15.92 8.12
N TYR A 330 -20.05 -16.97 8.91
CA TYR A 330 -20.48 -18.26 8.38
C TYR A 330 -21.91 -18.21 7.84
N ASP A 331 -22.84 -17.60 8.60
CA ASP A 331 -24.25 -17.51 8.20
C ASP A 331 -24.45 -16.72 6.88
N ASN A 332 -23.59 -15.75 6.59
CA ASN A 332 -23.74 -14.87 5.43
C ASN A 332 -22.80 -15.24 4.29
N PHE A 333 -21.55 -15.61 4.54
CA PHE A 333 -20.51 -15.63 3.50
C PHE A 333 -20.00 -17.01 3.12
N GLU A 334 -20.29 -18.08 3.87
CA GLU A 334 -19.71 -19.41 3.65
C GLU A 334 -20.00 -19.94 2.23
N ASP A 335 -21.28 -20.10 1.89
CA ASP A 335 -21.70 -20.66 0.59
C ASP A 335 -21.19 -19.83 -0.58
N PHE A 336 -21.28 -18.50 -0.47
CA PHE A 336 -20.83 -17.56 -1.47
C PHE A 336 -19.31 -17.65 -1.71
N LEU A 337 -18.51 -17.66 -0.64
CA LEU A 337 -17.05 -17.71 -0.75
C LEU A 337 -16.55 -19.07 -1.24
N GLU A 338 -17.26 -20.16 -0.90
CA GLU A 338 -16.97 -21.49 -1.43
C GLU A 338 -17.17 -21.53 -2.95
N GLU A 339 -18.34 -21.09 -3.42
CA GLU A 339 -18.67 -21.08 -4.85
C GLU A 339 -17.68 -20.21 -5.64
N GLU A 340 -17.47 -18.97 -5.20
CA GLU A 340 -16.57 -18.04 -5.88
C GLU A 340 -15.10 -18.49 -5.82
N GLY A 341 -14.68 -19.11 -4.72
CA GLY A 341 -13.34 -19.68 -4.58
C GLY A 341 -13.07 -20.80 -5.60
N LEU A 342 -14.05 -21.68 -5.83
CA LEU A 342 -13.97 -22.76 -6.82
C LEU A 342 -14.04 -22.22 -8.25
N ASN A 343 -14.92 -21.24 -8.51
CA ASN A 343 -15.03 -20.57 -9.80
C ASN A 343 -13.72 -19.88 -10.19
N TYR A 344 -13.10 -19.15 -9.24
CA TYR A 344 -11.81 -18.52 -9.43
C TYR A 344 -10.71 -19.56 -9.70
N LEU A 345 -10.64 -20.63 -8.92
CA LEU A 345 -9.65 -21.70 -9.09
C LEU A 345 -9.78 -22.41 -10.44
N SER A 346 -11.00 -22.51 -10.99
CA SER A 346 -11.27 -23.12 -12.30
C SER A 346 -10.91 -22.21 -13.49
N SER A 347 -10.84 -20.90 -13.27
CA SER A 347 -10.67 -19.88 -14.31
C SER A 347 -9.35 -19.13 -14.23
N VAL A 348 -8.53 -19.42 -13.21
CA VAL A 348 -7.23 -18.81 -12.99
C VAL A 348 -6.31 -19.00 -14.19
N ASP A 349 -5.62 -17.94 -14.58
CA ASP A 349 -4.68 -18.03 -15.69
C ASP A 349 -3.47 -18.91 -15.33
N LYS A 350 -2.83 -19.45 -16.37
CA LYS A 350 -1.72 -20.40 -16.22
C LYS A 350 -0.57 -19.87 -15.35
N LYS A 351 -0.22 -18.59 -15.50
CA LYS A 351 0.88 -17.99 -14.74
C LYS A 351 0.52 -17.89 -13.25
N THR A 352 -0.70 -17.48 -12.94
CA THR A 352 -1.17 -17.41 -11.54
C THR A 352 -1.28 -18.81 -10.93
N PHE A 353 -1.80 -19.79 -11.67
CA PHE A 353 -1.83 -21.19 -11.24
C PHE A 353 -0.44 -21.72 -10.88
N ASP A 354 0.54 -21.52 -11.77
CA ASP A 354 1.91 -22.00 -11.57
C ASP A 354 2.61 -21.34 -10.37
N LEU A 355 2.27 -20.07 -10.08
CA LEU A 355 2.73 -19.35 -8.91
C LEU A 355 2.04 -19.78 -7.61
N ALA A 356 0.79 -20.23 -7.69
CA ALA A 356 0.00 -20.67 -6.54
C ALA A 356 0.45 -22.02 -5.97
N LEU A 357 1.06 -22.88 -6.80
CA LEU A 357 1.54 -24.19 -6.37
C LEU A 357 2.76 -24.07 -5.42
N MET A 358 2.68 -24.69 -4.24
CA MET A 358 3.83 -24.82 -3.34
C MET A 358 5.01 -25.49 -4.03
N LYS A 359 6.23 -24.94 -3.91
CA LYS A 359 7.45 -25.60 -4.40
C LYS A 359 7.69 -26.91 -3.64
N LYS A 360 7.47 -28.02 -4.33
CA LYS A 360 7.88 -29.38 -3.99
C LYS A 360 8.48 -30.02 -5.24
N ASP A 361 9.19 -31.13 -5.07
CA ASP A 361 9.92 -31.80 -6.16
C ASP A 361 9.03 -32.16 -7.37
N TYR A 362 7.72 -32.38 -7.14
CA TYR A 362 6.75 -32.74 -8.17
C TYR A 362 5.95 -31.56 -8.74
N THR A 363 6.10 -30.36 -8.19
CA THR A 363 5.29 -29.21 -8.59
C THR A 363 5.57 -28.79 -10.04
N GLU A 364 6.81 -28.94 -10.50
CA GLU A 364 7.19 -28.65 -11.89
C GLU A 364 6.45 -29.56 -12.87
N THR A 365 6.12 -30.79 -12.48
CA THR A 365 5.30 -31.69 -13.30
C THR A 365 3.83 -31.25 -13.33
N ILE A 366 3.28 -30.78 -12.22
CA ILE A 366 1.90 -30.25 -12.16
C ILE A 366 1.77 -28.99 -13.03
N LYS A 367 2.84 -28.18 -13.14
CA LYS A 367 2.90 -27.02 -14.05
C LYS A 367 2.83 -27.39 -15.54
N LEU A 368 2.88 -28.66 -15.92
CA LEU A 368 2.61 -29.06 -17.31
C LEU A 368 1.12 -29.04 -17.67
N PHE A 369 0.24 -28.97 -16.66
CA PHE A 369 -1.21 -29.06 -16.84
C PHE A 369 -1.90 -27.70 -16.77
N ASP A 370 -2.99 -27.55 -17.53
CA ASP A 370 -3.98 -26.50 -17.33
C ASP A 370 -5.02 -26.94 -16.30
N CYS A 371 -5.39 -26.07 -15.36
CA CYS A 371 -6.57 -26.28 -14.53
C CYS A 371 -7.81 -25.89 -15.34
N ILE A 372 -8.77 -26.82 -15.47
CA ILE A 372 -10.00 -26.59 -16.25
C ILE A 372 -11.27 -26.74 -15.41
N GLY A 373 -11.13 -26.98 -14.12
CA GLY A 373 -12.24 -27.16 -13.20
C GLY A 373 -11.77 -27.43 -11.78
N ALA A 374 -12.59 -27.06 -10.82
CA ALA A 374 -12.41 -27.32 -9.41
C ALA A 374 -13.76 -27.71 -8.81
N SER A 375 -13.73 -28.64 -7.85
CA SER A 375 -14.88 -29.03 -7.06
C SER A 375 -14.44 -29.35 -5.63
N THR A 376 -15.39 -29.43 -4.70
CA THR A 376 -15.11 -29.80 -3.31
C THR A 376 -16.12 -30.82 -2.80
N MET A 377 -15.70 -31.60 -1.81
CA MET A 377 -16.59 -32.42 -0.97
C MET A 377 -16.48 -32.05 0.52
N GLY A 378 -15.51 -31.21 0.89
CA GLY A 378 -15.23 -30.86 2.28
C GLY A 378 -15.77 -29.50 2.70
N GLY A 379 -16.12 -28.65 1.73
CA GLY A 379 -16.60 -27.30 1.94
C GLY A 379 -15.54 -26.29 2.39
N LEU A 380 -15.97 -25.08 2.70
CA LEU A 380 -15.15 -24.00 3.24
C LEU A 380 -14.70 -24.31 4.69
N GLU A 381 -13.47 -23.95 5.04
CA GLU A 381 -12.89 -24.14 6.38
C GLU A 381 -12.02 -22.92 6.75
N ASP A 382 -11.92 -22.64 8.05
CA ASP A 382 -11.15 -21.54 8.64
C ASP A 382 -11.51 -20.16 8.06
N LEU A 383 -12.81 -19.84 7.95
CA LEU A 383 -13.24 -18.49 7.56
C LEU A 383 -12.83 -17.49 8.65
N ASN A 384 -12.02 -16.51 8.28
CA ASN A 384 -11.64 -15.41 9.13
C ASN A 384 -11.85 -14.08 8.42
N ILE A 385 -12.67 -13.21 9.01
CA ILE A 385 -12.81 -11.84 8.54
C ILE A 385 -11.72 -11.00 9.20
N GLU A 386 -10.80 -10.50 8.38
CA GLU A 386 -9.68 -9.67 8.83
C GLU A 386 -10.15 -8.24 9.15
N SER A 387 -11.12 -7.75 8.38
CA SER A 387 -11.71 -6.44 8.62
C SER A 387 -13.04 -6.23 7.89
N ILE A 388 -13.87 -5.34 8.44
CA ILE A 388 -15.10 -4.80 7.85
C ILE A 388 -15.06 -3.28 7.92
N LYS A 389 -15.30 -2.62 6.78
CA LYS A 389 -15.43 -1.17 6.69
C LYS A 389 -16.80 -0.79 6.14
N LEU A 390 -17.40 0.25 6.71
CA LEU A 390 -18.56 0.88 6.13
C LEU A 390 -18.10 1.68 4.90
N ILE A 391 -18.66 1.39 3.74
CA ILE A 391 -18.40 2.15 2.52
C ILE A 391 -19.42 3.29 2.47
N ASN A 392 -20.69 2.92 2.41
CA ASN A 392 -21.85 3.81 2.37
C ASN A 392 -22.96 3.26 3.28
N ASP A 393 -24.05 4.01 3.45
CA ASP A 393 -25.24 3.53 4.18
C ASP A 393 -25.77 2.23 3.57
N GLY A 394 -25.62 1.11 4.29
CA GLY A 394 -26.08 -0.22 3.86
C GLY A 394 -25.06 -1.04 3.06
N THR A 395 -23.87 -0.52 2.78
CA THR A 395 -22.84 -1.23 2.00
C THR A 395 -21.54 -1.35 2.80
N ILE A 396 -21.00 -2.57 2.89
CA ILE A 396 -19.78 -2.86 3.63
C ILE A 396 -18.71 -3.50 2.73
N GLY A 397 -17.45 -3.13 2.96
CA GLY A 397 -16.28 -3.74 2.34
C GLY A 397 -15.62 -4.73 3.29
N ILE A 398 -15.43 -5.97 2.82
CA ILE A 398 -14.94 -7.10 3.62
C ILE A 398 -13.59 -7.58 3.07
N ASP A 399 -12.67 -7.92 3.97
CA ASP A 399 -11.42 -8.62 3.68
C ASP A 399 -11.44 -9.93 4.47
N ALA A 400 -11.37 -11.05 3.76
CA ALA A 400 -11.56 -12.39 4.32
C ALA A 400 -10.42 -13.33 3.92
N LEU A 401 -10.05 -14.19 4.87
CA LEU A 401 -9.19 -15.35 4.67
C LEU A 401 -10.02 -16.62 4.83
N PHE A 402 -9.82 -17.59 3.95
CA PHE A 402 -10.44 -18.90 4.09
C PHE A 402 -9.67 -19.96 3.32
N ASN A 403 -10.00 -21.23 3.53
CA ASN A 403 -9.57 -22.30 2.67
C ASN A 403 -10.74 -23.22 2.31
N ILE A 404 -10.56 -24.02 1.26
CA ILE A 404 -11.56 -25.03 0.87
C ILE A 404 -10.93 -26.40 1.10
N ARG A 405 -11.64 -27.28 1.80
CA ARG A 405 -11.13 -28.58 2.18
C ARG A 405 -11.42 -29.62 1.10
N ASN A 406 -10.43 -30.48 0.83
CA ASN A 406 -10.56 -31.60 -0.12
C ASN A 406 -11.00 -31.15 -1.51
N SER A 407 -10.43 -30.04 -2.02
CA SER A 407 -10.71 -29.62 -3.38
C SER A 407 -10.08 -30.58 -4.39
N VAL A 408 -10.83 -30.92 -5.43
CA VAL A 408 -10.39 -31.72 -6.56
C VAL A 408 -10.27 -30.81 -7.77
N LEU A 409 -9.04 -30.67 -8.28
CA LEU A 409 -8.77 -30.02 -9.55
C LEU A 409 -8.93 -31.02 -10.68
N LYS A 410 -9.60 -30.59 -11.75
CA LYS A 410 -9.54 -31.26 -13.04
C LYS A 410 -8.44 -30.63 -13.88
N LEU A 411 -7.39 -31.40 -14.10
CA LEU A 411 -6.18 -30.99 -14.80
C LEU A 411 -6.17 -31.56 -16.22
N LYS A 412 -5.72 -30.76 -17.19
CA LYS A 412 -5.67 -31.10 -18.61
C LYS A 412 -4.27 -30.92 -19.17
N ILE A 413 -3.81 -31.90 -19.92
CA ILE A 413 -2.55 -31.85 -20.68
C ILE A 413 -2.78 -32.38 -22.10
N THR A 414 -2.08 -31.83 -23.08
CA THR A 414 -2.15 -32.34 -24.45
C THR A 414 -1.49 -33.72 -24.53
N ARG A 415 -1.93 -34.55 -25.47
CA ARG A 415 -1.38 -35.91 -25.63
C ARG A 415 0.11 -35.93 -25.95
N ASP A 416 0.56 -34.98 -26.79
CA ASP A 416 1.97 -34.87 -27.19
C ASP A 416 2.86 -34.51 -25.98
N GLU A 417 2.41 -33.58 -25.15
CA GLU A 417 3.12 -33.18 -23.94
C GLU A 417 3.13 -34.30 -22.89
N TYR A 418 2.01 -35.01 -22.75
CA TYR A 418 1.89 -36.17 -21.88
C TYR A 418 2.86 -37.29 -22.27
N GLU A 419 2.91 -37.70 -23.53
CA GLU A 419 3.81 -38.78 -23.96
C GLU A 419 5.28 -38.38 -23.81
N SER A 420 5.61 -37.08 -23.97
CA SER A 420 6.96 -36.55 -23.74
C SER A 420 7.41 -36.61 -22.27
N HIS A 421 6.47 -36.58 -21.32
CA HIS A 421 6.72 -36.55 -19.87
C HIS A 421 6.12 -37.75 -19.13
N LYS A 422 5.77 -38.82 -19.84
CA LYS A 422 4.95 -39.92 -19.33
C LYS A 422 5.49 -40.58 -18.08
N ASP A 423 6.78 -40.89 -18.05
CA ASP A 423 7.42 -41.54 -16.90
C ASP A 423 7.37 -40.66 -15.65
N LEU A 424 7.54 -39.34 -15.83
CA LEU A 424 7.46 -38.36 -14.74
C LEU A 424 6.02 -38.25 -14.23
N ILE A 425 5.05 -38.08 -15.13
CA ILE A 425 3.63 -37.92 -14.78
C ILE A 425 3.09 -39.18 -14.09
N THR A 426 3.36 -40.36 -14.64
CA THR A 426 2.86 -41.63 -14.06
C THR A 426 3.53 -42.00 -12.75
N SER A 427 4.70 -41.43 -12.43
CA SER A 427 5.33 -41.58 -11.12
C SER A 427 4.64 -40.78 -10.01
N LEU A 428 3.77 -39.82 -10.36
CA LEU A 428 3.05 -39.00 -9.39
C LEU A 428 1.84 -39.72 -8.83
N SER A 429 1.94 -40.12 -7.56
CA SER A 429 0.81 -40.67 -6.80
C SER A 429 -0.32 -39.68 -6.52
N SER A 430 -0.09 -38.39 -6.74
CA SER A 430 -1.06 -37.32 -6.49
C SER A 430 -2.04 -37.08 -7.65
N LEU A 431 -1.80 -37.67 -8.81
CA LEU A 431 -2.68 -37.64 -9.98
C LEU A 431 -3.47 -38.96 -10.05
N TYR A 432 -4.78 -38.88 -10.22
CA TYR A 432 -5.66 -40.05 -10.26
C TYR A 432 -6.82 -39.82 -11.24
N ASN A 433 -7.67 -40.84 -11.41
CA ASN A 433 -8.81 -40.82 -12.34
C ASN A 433 -8.42 -40.37 -13.77
N GLN A 434 -7.44 -41.05 -14.37
CA GLN A 434 -7.01 -40.73 -15.73
C GLN A 434 -8.18 -40.93 -16.72
N GLU A 435 -8.53 -39.87 -17.43
CA GLU A 435 -9.47 -39.90 -18.55
C GLU A 435 -8.74 -39.45 -19.84
N THR A 436 -9.29 -39.83 -21.00
CA THR A 436 -8.79 -39.35 -22.30
C THR A 436 -9.95 -38.94 -23.19
N ASP A 437 -9.88 -37.74 -23.77
CA ASP A 437 -10.87 -37.22 -24.71
C ASP A 437 -10.39 -37.31 -26.18
N GLY A 438 -9.31 -38.05 -26.41
CA GLY A 438 -8.68 -38.27 -27.72
C GLY A 438 -7.45 -37.38 -27.96
N ILE A 439 -7.58 -36.08 -27.72
CA ILE A 439 -6.49 -35.09 -27.93
C ILE A 439 -5.80 -34.67 -26.62
N ASN A 440 -6.49 -34.82 -25.48
CA ASN A 440 -5.98 -34.51 -24.16
C ASN A 440 -6.01 -35.75 -23.25
N VAL A 441 -5.17 -35.68 -22.22
CA VAL A 441 -5.24 -36.53 -21.05
C VAL A 441 -5.70 -35.67 -19.89
N LEU A 442 -6.66 -36.18 -19.12
CA LEU A 442 -7.24 -35.51 -17.97
C LEU A 442 -6.88 -36.29 -16.70
N TYR A 443 -6.62 -35.57 -15.62
CA TYR A 443 -6.39 -36.13 -14.30
C TYR A 443 -7.12 -35.32 -13.24
N ASP A 444 -7.49 -36.00 -12.17
CA ASP A 444 -7.89 -35.36 -10.93
C ASP A 444 -6.67 -35.18 -10.01
N HIS A 445 -6.65 -34.07 -9.28
CA HIS A 445 -5.59 -33.74 -8.34
C HIS A 445 -6.17 -33.12 -7.05
N TYR A 446 -5.86 -33.70 -5.90
CA TYR A 446 -6.29 -33.16 -4.62
C TYR A 446 -5.41 -31.99 -4.20
N VAL A 447 -6.05 -30.89 -3.82
CA VAL A 447 -5.39 -29.71 -3.26
C VAL A 447 -6.23 -29.14 -2.12
N ARG A 448 -5.59 -28.36 -1.26
CA ARG A 448 -6.24 -27.47 -0.31
C ARG A 448 -5.90 -26.03 -0.71
N PRO A 449 -6.81 -25.31 -1.40
CA PRO A 449 -6.60 -23.93 -1.76
C PRO A 449 -6.85 -23.02 -0.55
N PHE A 450 -6.02 -21.98 -0.43
CA PHE A 450 -6.12 -20.91 0.56
C PHE A 450 -6.26 -19.59 -0.19
N TYR A 451 -7.20 -18.77 0.27
CA TYR A 451 -7.57 -17.52 -0.37
C TYR A 451 -7.46 -16.36 0.60
N ARG A 452 -7.15 -15.19 0.04
CA ARG A 452 -7.57 -13.90 0.59
C ARG A 452 -8.40 -13.18 -0.46
N VAL A 453 -9.54 -12.68 -0.03
CA VAL A 453 -10.49 -12.05 -0.92
C VAL A 453 -10.98 -10.75 -0.31
N ASN A 454 -11.11 -9.74 -1.17
CA ASN A 454 -11.85 -8.53 -0.87
C ASN A 454 -13.13 -8.54 -1.68
N PHE A 455 -14.24 -8.14 -1.06
CA PHE A 455 -15.53 -8.01 -1.74
C PHE A 455 -16.40 -6.99 -1.03
N ILE A 456 -17.44 -6.54 -1.72
CA ILE A 456 -18.46 -5.64 -1.22
C ILE A 456 -19.73 -6.43 -0.99
N TYR A 457 -20.40 -6.15 0.12
CA TYR A 457 -21.70 -6.73 0.45
C TYR A 457 -22.72 -5.60 0.69
N ASP A 458 -23.80 -5.63 -0.09
CA ASP A 458 -24.96 -4.77 0.11
C ASP A 458 -25.95 -5.47 1.03
N ILE A 459 -26.20 -4.87 2.18
CA ILE A 459 -27.04 -5.45 3.24
C ILE A 459 -28.51 -5.43 2.88
N GLN A 460 -28.96 -4.51 2.01
CA GLN A 460 -30.37 -4.38 1.66
C GLN A 460 -30.77 -5.35 0.54
N SER A 461 -29.92 -5.50 -0.48
CA SER A 461 -30.17 -6.44 -1.56
C SER A 461 -29.62 -7.85 -1.29
N GLU A 462 -28.79 -8.02 -0.25
CA GLU A 462 -28.05 -9.25 0.04
C GLU A 462 -27.15 -9.68 -1.14
N GLU A 463 -26.64 -8.71 -1.91
CA GLU A 463 -25.82 -8.96 -3.09
C GLU A 463 -24.33 -8.72 -2.83
N TYR A 464 -23.51 -9.55 -3.49
CA TYR A 464 -22.06 -9.46 -3.48
C TYR A 464 -21.54 -8.76 -4.75
N GLN A 465 -20.58 -7.86 -4.57
CA GLN A 465 -20.04 -7.03 -5.65
C GLN A 465 -18.52 -6.92 -5.55
N GLU A 466 -17.88 -6.59 -6.67
CA GLU A 466 -16.45 -6.23 -6.75
C GLU A 466 -15.48 -7.24 -6.10
N ILE A 467 -15.74 -8.53 -6.30
CA ILE A 467 -14.94 -9.61 -5.74
C ILE A 467 -13.54 -9.59 -6.36
N ARG A 468 -12.52 -9.64 -5.50
CA ARG A 468 -11.11 -9.62 -5.87
C ARG A 468 -10.31 -10.57 -5.00
N PHE A 469 -9.84 -11.66 -5.62
CA PHE A 469 -8.88 -12.56 -5.00
C PHE A 469 -7.49 -11.92 -4.99
N GLN A 470 -7.01 -11.58 -3.80
CA GLN A 470 -5.71 -10.96 -3.58
C GLN A 470 -4.58 -11.99 -3.66
N PHE A 471 -4.87 -13.22 -3.21
CA PHE A 471 -3.98 -14.35 -3.41
C PHE A 471 -4.72 -15.68 -3.49
N LEU A 472 -4.04 -16.63 -4.11
CA LEU A 472 -4.36 -18.05 -4.11
C LEU A 472 -3.10 -18.84 -3.80
N PHE A 473 -3.22 -19.82 -2.92
CA PHE A 473 -2.15 -20.74 -2.56
C PHE A 473 -2.67 -22.17 -2.50
N LEU A 474 -1.98 -23.09 -3.17
CA LEU A 474 -2.38 -24.49 -3.25
C LEU A 474 -1.43 -25.35 -2.42
N LYS A 475 -1.95 -25.88 -1.31
CA LYS A 475 -1.27 -26.91 -0.53
C LYS A 475 -1.64 -28.28 -1.10
N ILE A 476 -0.62 -28.98 -1.59
CA ILE A 476 -0.70 -30.34 -2.14
C ILE A 476 -0.32 -31.35 -1.06
#